data_AF-A0A1B0ZGB9-F1
#
_entry.id   AF-A0A1B0ZGB9-F1
#
_cell.length_a   1.000
_cell.length_b   1.000
_cell.length_c   1.000
_cell.angle_alpha   90.00
_cell.angle_beta   90.00
_cell.angle_gamma   90.00
#
_symmetry.space_group_name_H-M   'P 1'
#
loop_
_entity.id
_entity.type
_entity.pdbx_description
1 polymer ?
#
loop_
_entity_poly.entity_id
_entity_poly.type
_entity_poly.pdbx_seq_one_letter_code
_entity_poly.pdbx_strand_id
1 'polypeptide(L)'
;MTKKPRCKAHNRDGKACNNYPLQGSTVCRMHGGKSPQALRGARRRITEQRVQYLAENLTVERREPVSAQWVYEELLETARLTIAWRDILAEQVQQLQSLTHPTLTGLEQIDATVQLFERAMERCSRAFEQLARLDIDKRLNVLSEETARRVVDILERVRDSADLTPEQRELYNETVRKELMQWGEEERKAAAE
;
A
#
# COMPACT_ATOMS: atom_id res chain seq x y z
N MET A 1 -18.61 35.73 9.53
CA MET A 1 -17.48 35.65 10.48
C MET A 1 -17.83 34.69 11.61
N THR A 2 -17.22 33.50 11.64
CA THR A 2 -17.48 32.52 12.72
C THR A 2 -16.85 33.02 14.04
N LYS A 3 -17.68 33.15 15.08
CA LYS A 3 -17.26 33.66 16.41
C LYS A 3 -16.20 32.71 16.99
N LYS A 4 -14.97 33.20 17.21
CA LYS A 4 -13.88 32.41 17.80
C LYS A 4 -14.31 31.85 19.17
N PRO A 5 -14.03 30.56 19.47
CA PRO A 5 -14.46 29.94 20.72
C PRO A 5 -13.78 30.60 21.92
N ARG A 6 -14.50 30.69 23.04
CA ARG A 6 -13.99 31.21 24.31
C ARG A 6 -13.69 30.07 25.29
N CYS A 7 -12.83 30.34 26.26
CA CYS A 7 -12.56 29.44 27.36
C CYS A 7 -13.88 29.08 28.07
N LYS A 8 -14.13 27.79 28.31
CA LYS A 8 -15.35 27.32 28.98
C LYS A 8 -15.37 27.55 30.51
N ALA A 9 -14.32 28.13 31.09
CA ALA A 9 -14.22 28.38 32.52
C ALA A 9 -14.73 29.78 32.88
N HIS A 10 -14.89 30.04 34.18
CA HIS A 10 -15.29 31.35 34.72
C HIS A 10 -14.08 32.08 35.31
N ASN A 11 -14.13 33.41 35.35
CA ASN A 11 -13.15 34.26 36.02
C ASN A 11 -13.41 34.28 37.54
N ARG A 12 -12.56 35.01 38.29
CA ARG A 12 -12.69 35.12 39.76
C ARG A 12 -14.00 35.77 40.21
N ASP A 13 -14.62 36.59 39.37
CA ASP A 13 -15.91 37.25 39.63
C ASP A 13 -17.11 36.36 39.24
N GLY A 14 -16.89 35.08 38.90
CA GLY A 14 -17.93 34.14 38.48
C GLY A 14 -18.47 34.34 37.06
N LYS A 15 -17.94 35.31 36.30
CA LYS A 15 -18.35 35.60 34.91
C LYS A 15 -17.58 34.71 33.93
N ALA A 16 -18.12 34.50 32.73
CA ALA A 16 -17.44 33.68 31.71
C ALA A 16 -16.04 34.24 31.36
N CYS A 17 -15.06 33.35 31.15
CA CYS A 17 -13.71 33.76 30.83
C CYS A 17 -13.60 34.32 29.40
N ASN A 18 -13.08 35.54 29.28
CA ASN A 18 -12.89 36.21 27.99
C ASN A 18 -11.64 35.71 27.21
N ASN A 19 -10.78 34.90 27.82
CA ASN A 19 -9.60 34.36 27.14
C ASN A 19 -9.96 33.30 26.10
N TYR A 20 -9.08 33.13 25.11
CA TYR A 20 -9.18 32.06 24.13
C TYR A 20 -8.65 30.74 24.70
N PRO A 21 -9.29 29.60 24.39
CA PRO A 21 -8.73 28.31 24.71
C PRO A 21 -7.43 28.08 23.94
N LEU A 22 -6.53 27.24 24.48
CA LEU A 22 -5.39 26.76 23.69
C LEU A 22 -5.90 25.90 22.53
N GLN A 23 -5.10 25.79 21.45
CA GLN A 23 -5.47 24.98 20.29
C GLN A 23 -5.82 23.55 20.70
N GLY A 24 -6.96 23.06 20.21
CA GLY A 24 -7.50 21.75 20.58
C GLY A 24 -8.07 21.65 22.01
N SER A 25 -7.86 22.65 22.88
CA SER A 25 -8.35 22.67 24.26
C SER A 25 -9.76 23.28 24.38
N THR A 26 -10.39 23.13 25.55
CA THR A 26 -11.65 23.82 25.92
C THR A 26 -11.40 25.01 26.85
N VAL A 27 -10.19 25.15 27.39
CA VAL A 27 -9.85 26.16 28.40
C VAL A 27 -8.55 26.86 28.07
N CYS A 28 -8.41 28.10 28.53
CA CYS A 28 -7.22 28.91 28.29
C CYS A 28 -6.05 28.49 29.17
N ARG A 29 -4.86 29.02 28.89
CA ARG A 29 -3.66 28.83 29.71
C ARG A 29 -3.90 29.11 31.21
N MET A 30 -4.67 30.14 31.54
CA MET A 30 -4.93 30.57 32.92
C MET A 30 -5.91 29.65 33.67
N HIS A 31 -6.71 28.85 32.96
CA HIS A 31 -7.71 27.94 33.54
C HIS A 31 -7.34 26.49 33.28
N GLY A 32 -6.05 26.17 33.43
CA GLY A 32 -5.55 24.80 33.37
C GLY A 32 -5.29 24.24 31.97
N GLY A 33 -5.40 25.04 30.91
CA GLY A 33 -5.17 24.56 29.54
C GLY A 33 -3.77 23.99 29.30
N LYS A 34 -2.77 24.36 30.11
CA LYS A 34 -1.40 23.82 30.08
C LYS A 34 -1.20 22.57 30.94
N SER A 35 -2.22 22.08 31.64
CA SER A 35 -2.06 20.86 32.44
C SER A 35 -1.78 19.66 31.53
N PRO A 36 -1.04 18.64 31.99
CA PRO A 36 -0.77 17.44 31.20
C PRO A 36 -2.03 16.76 30.68
N GLN A 37 -3.11 16.69 31.48
CA GLN A 37 -4.38 16.09 31.04
C GLN A 37 -5.06 16.93 29.95
N ALA A 38 -5.09 18.26 30.11
CA ALA A 38 -5.69 19.16 29.14
C ALA A 38 -4.96 19.11 27.79
N LEU A 39 -3.62 19.04 27.80
CA LEU A 39 -2.81 18.90 26.59
C LEU A 39 -3.02 17.55 25.89
N ARG A 40 -3.09 16.44 26.63
CA ARG A 40 -3.42 15.12 26.05
C ARG A 40 -4.80 15.12 25.41
N GLY A 41 -5.81 15.65 26.10
CA GLY A 41 -7.16 15.77 25.57
C GLY A 41 -7.26 16.72 24.37
N ALA A 42 -6.40 17.74 24.30
CA ALA A 42 -6.31 18.64 23.15
C ALA A 42 -5.69 17.95 21.93
N ARG A 43 -4.59 17.21 22.12
CA ARG A 43 -3.96 16.40 21.06
C ARG A 43 -4.94 15.39 20.49
N ARG A 44 -5.64 14.64 21.35
CA ARG A 44 -6.66 13.67 20.93
C ARG A 44 -7.73 14.31 20.04
N ARG A 45 -8.30 15.45 20.47
CA ARG A 45 -9.33 16.16 19.69
C ARG A 45 -8.84 16.66 18.34
N ILE A 46 -7.61 17.18 18.27
CA ILE A 46 -7.01 17.60 16.99
C ILE A 46 -6.85 16.38 16.06
N THR A 47 -6.35 15.26 16.59
CA THR A 47 -6.23 14.02 15.82
C THR A 47 -7.58 13.53 15.33
N GLU A 48 -8.59 13.49 16.20
CA GLU A 48 -9.96 13.09 15.84
C GLU A 48 -10.56 13.99 14.77
N GLN A 49 -10.41 15.32 14.91
CA GLN A 49 -10.85 16.28 13.90
C GLN A 49 -10.14 16.07 12.56
N ARG A 50 -8.84 15.76 12.59
CA ARG A 50 -8.09 15.46 11.37
C ARG A 50 -8.56 14.16 10.72
N VAL A 51 -8.78 13.10 11.50
CA VAL A 51 -9.31 11.83 11.00
C VAL A 51 -10.71 12.03 10.41
N GLN A 52 -11.57 12.75 11.12
CA GLN A 52 -12.93 13.05 10.66
C GLN A 52 -12.89 13.86 9.35
N TYR A 53 -12.05 14.90 9.28
CA TYR A 53 -11.86 15.65 8.04
C TYR A 53 -11.37 14.77 6.90
N LEU A 54 -10.38 13.90 7.14
CA LEU A 54 -9.87 12.99 6.13
C LEU A 54 -10.93 11.97 5.69
N ALA A 55 -11.79 11.51 6.60
CA ALA A 55 -12.87 10.58 6.29
C ALA A 55 -14.01 11.24 5.51
N GLU A 56 -14.41 12.45 5.90
CA GLU A 56 -15.44 13.24 5.21
C GLU A 56 -14.97 13.68 3.81
N ASN A 57 -13.68 13.96 3.67
CA ASN A 57 -13.06 14.32 2.39
C ASN A 57 -12.37 13.13 1.72
N LEU A 58 -12.62 11.90 2.21
CA LEU A 58 -12.22 10.69 1.48
C LEU A 58 -13.21 10.55 0.33
N THR A 59 -12.99 11.33 -0.72
CA THR A 59 -13.67 11.14 -1.98
C THR A 59 -13.19 9.81 -2.56
N VAL A 60 -14.02 8.78 -2.46
CA VAL A 60 -13.94 7.58 -3.31
C VAL A 60 -14.37 7.97 -4.72
N GLU A 61 -13.84 9.09 -5.23
CA GLU A 61 -14.12 9.58 -6.57
C GLU A 61 -13.38 8.67 -7.54
N ARG A 62 -14.16 7.80 -8.19
CA ARG A 62 -13.76 6.95 -9.31
C ARG A 62 -12.45 6.19 -9.07
N ARG A 63 -12.53 5.08 -8.34
CA ARG A 63 -11.80 3.93 -8.87
C ARG A 63 -12.54 3.51 -10.13
N GLU A 64 -11.82 3.39 -11.23
CA GLU A 64 -12.29 2.62 -12.39
C GLU A 64 -12.93 1.31 -11.89
N PRO A 65 -13.94 0.75 -12.58
CA PRO A 65 -14.49 -0.53 -12.20
C PRO A 65 -13.35 -1.50 -11.91
N VAL A 66 -13.37 -2.05 -10.71
CA VAL A 66 -12.33 -2.95 -10.18
C VAL A 66 -12.14 -4.06 -11.20
N SER A 67 -11.07 -3.95 -12.00
CA SER A 67 -10.75 -4.93 -13.02
C SER A 67 -9.99 -6.09 -12.40
N ALA A 68 -10.07 -7.27 -13.01
CA ALA A 68 -9.28 -8.41 -12.55
C ALA A 68 -7.77 -8.10 -12.55
N GLN A 69 -7.32 -7.30 -13.52
CA GLN A 69 -5.94 -6.84 -13.64
C GLN A 69 -5.55 -5.92 -12.47
N TRP A 70 -6.38 -4.94 -12.14
CA TRP A 70 -6.11 -4.04 -11.02
C TRP A 70 -6.07 -4.79 -9.68
N VAL A 71 -7.02 -5.72 -9.44
CA VAL A 71 -7.02 -6.55 -8.22
C VAL A 71 -5.74 -7.36 -8.11
N TYR A 72 -5.26 -7.87 -9.26
CA TYR A 72 -4.04 -8.63 -9.34
C TYR A 72 -2.80 -7.79 -9.00
N GLU A 73 -2.67 -6.61 -9.62
CA GLU A 73 -1.57 -5.67 -9.34
C GLU A 73 -1.56 -5.23 -7.86
N GLU A 74 -2.74 -4.91 -7.31
CA GLU A 74 -2.88 -4.51 -5.91
C GLU A 74 -2.53 -5.65 -4.95
N LEU A 75 -2.84 -6.91 -5.31
CA LEU A 75 -2.46 -8.07 -4.51
C LEU A 75 -0.94 -8.27 -4.49
N LEU A 76 -0.27 -8.12 -5.64
CA LEU A 76 1.19 -8.18 -5.72
C LEU A 76 1.84 -7.06 -4.89
N GLU A 77 1.34 -5.84 -5.02
CA GLU A 77 1.87 -4.71 -4.25
C GLU A 77 1.66 -4.91 -2.75
N THR A 78 0.49 -5.40 -2.34
CA THR A 78 0.21 -5.74 -0.95
C THR A 78 1.15 -6.83 -0.43
N ALA A 79 1.41 -7.87 -1.24
CA ALA A 79 2.36 -8.92 -0.89
C ALA A 79 3.77 -8.35 -0.70
N ARG A 80 4.23 -7.50 -1.63
CA ARG A 80 5.53 -6.81 -1.55
C ARG A 80 5.67 -5.97 -0.28
N LEU A 81 4.64 -5.19 0.07
CA LEU A 81 4.63 -4.39 1.29
C LEU A 81 4.68 -5.26 2.54
N THR A 82 3.97 -6.39 2.54
CA THR A 82 3.97 -7.33 3.67
C THR A 82 5.36 -7.95 3.86
N ILE A 83 6.02 -8.33 2.77
CA ILE A 83 7.40 -8.84 2.77
C ILE A 83 8.37 -7.80 3.34
N ALA A 84 8.32 -6.56 2.82
CA ALA A 84 9.19 -5.50 3.30
C ALA A 84 8.99 -5.22 4.80
N TRP A 85 7.74 -5.24 5.26
CA TRP A 85 7.44 -5.06 6.68
C TRP A 85 7.95 -6.21 7.56
N ARG A 86 7.79 -7.46 7.10
CA ARG A 86 8.37 -8.64 7.75
C ARG A 86 9.89 -8.50 7.86
N ASP A 87 10.57 -8.06 6.80
CA ASP A 87 12.03 -7.99 6.75
C ASP A 87 12.56 -6.91 7.72
N ILE A 88 11.91 -5.73 7.77
CA ILE A 88 12.22 -4.70 8.77
C ILE A 88 12.08 -5.26 10.20
N LEU A 89 11.00 -5.99 10.47
CA LEU A 89 10.77 -6.58 11.79
C LEU A 89 11.76 -7.72 12.09
N ALA A 90 12.20 -8.47 11.08
CA ALA A 90 13.22 -9.51 11.22
C ALA A 90 14.54 -8.89 11.69
N GLU A 91 14.96 -7.79 11.06
CA GLU A 91 16.14 -7.03 11.49
C GLU A 91 15.98 -6.54 12.94
N GLN A 92 14.82 -5.99 13.31
CA GLN A 92 14.59 -5.52 14.68
C GLN A 92 14.64 -6.65 15.71
N VAL A 93 14.05 -7.82 15.42
CA VAL A 93 14.11 -8.99 16.31
C VAL A 93 15.55 -9.50 16.47
N GLN A 94 16.37 -9.47 15.42
CA GLN A 94 17.78 -9.86 15.50
C GLN A 94 18.62 -8.94 16.41
N GLN A 95 18.20 -7.69 16.60
CA GLN A 95 18.87 -6.75 17.51
C GLN A 95 18.42 -6.88 18.97
N LEU A 96 17.42 -7.71 19.27
CA LEU A 96 16.95 -7.89 20.65
C LEU A 96 17.95 -8.72 21.46
N GLN A 97 18.26 -8.23 22.65
CA GLN A 97 19.05 -8.99 23.63
C GLN A 97 18.23 -10.09 24.33
N SER A 98 16.91 -9.90 24.40
CA SER A 98 15.96 -10.85 24.99
C SER A 98 14.63 -10.81 24.21
N LEU A 99 13.97 -11.96 24.09
CA LEU A 99 12.66 -12.10 23.46
C LEU A 99 11.50 -11.81 24.43
N THR A 100 11.80 -11.68 25.71
CA THR A 100 10.83 -11.36 26.76
C THR A 100 11.35 -10.24 27.66
N HIS A 101 10.42 -9.55 28.31
CA HIS A 101 10.70 -8.57 29.34
C HIS A 101 9.74 -8.75 30.53
N PRO A 102 10.20 -8.44 31.76
CA PRO A 102 9.35 -8.50 32.93
C PRO A 102 8.33 -7.35 32.92
N THR A 103 7.10 -7.68 33.30
CA THR A 103 6.02 -6.72 33.55
C THR A 103 6.18 -6.05 34.91
N LEU A 104 5.37 -5.02 35.20
CA LEU A 104 5.32 -4.37 36.51
C LEU A 104 4.96 -5.34 37.66
N THR A 105 4.30 -6.45 37.34
CA THR A 105 3.93 -7.52 38.27
C THR A 105 4.99 -8.63 38.37
N GLY A 106 6.11 -8.52 37.64
CA GLY A 106 7.19 -9.51 37.62
C GLY A 106 6.92 -10.75 36.76
N LEU A 107 5.84 -10.77 35.99
CA LEU A 107 5.58 -11.83 35.00
C LEU A 107 6.36 -11.55 33.72
N GLU A 108 6.90 -12.58 33.08
CA GLU A 108 7.55 -12.47 31.78
C GLU A 108 6.51 -12.26 30.67
N GLN A 109 6.76 -11.29 29.79
CA GLN A 109 5.93 -10.97 28.64
C GLN A 109 6.77 -10.96 27.37
N ILE A 110 6.23 -11.50 26.27
CA ILE A 110 6.88 -11.49 24.95
C ILE A 110 7.04 -10.05 24.46
N ASP A 111 8.24 -9.73 23.96
CA ASP A 111 8.53 -8.43 23.36
C ASP A 111 7.54 -8.11 22.23
N ALA A 112 7.07 -6.87 22.19
CA ALA A 112 6.09 -6.44 21.20
C ALA A 112 6.63 -6.59 19.77
N THR A 113 7.93 -6.41 19.56
CA THR A 113 8.61 -6.58 18.26
C THR A 113 8.52 -8.03 17.80
N VAL A 114 8.73 -8.99 18.70
CA VAL A 114 8.59 -10.43 18.40
C VAL A 114 7.15 -10.76 18.01
N GLN A 115 6.16 -10.22 18.72
CA GLN A 115 4.74 -10.41 18.38
C GLN A 115 4.38 -9.78 17.03
N LEU A 116 4.94 -8.61 16.72
CA LEU A 116 4.71 -7.96 15.43
C LEU A 116 5.37 -8.73 14.29
N PHE A 117 6.57 -9.26 14.51
CA PHE A 117 7.29 -10.08 13.54
C PHE A 117 6.53 -11.37 13.22
N GLU A 118 6.07 -12.10 14.23
CA GLU A 118 5.25 -13.30 14.04
C GLU A 118 3.98 -13.00 13.21
N ARG A 119 3.29 -11.89 13.51
CA ARG A 119 2.12 -11.46 12.72
C ARG A 119 2.47 -11.07 11.28
N ALA A 120 3.66 -10.52 11.05
CA ALA A 120 4.12 -10.19 9.71
C ALA A 120 4.46 -11.46 8.92
N MET A 121 5.11 -12.44 9.56
CA MET A 121 5.37 -13.77 9.00
C MET A 121 4.06 -14.45 8.58
N GLU A 122 3.07 -14.49 9.46
CA GLU A 122 1.75 -15.07 9.16
C GLU A 122 1.07 -14.38 7.98
N ARG A 123 1.10 -13.04 7.92
CA ARG A 123 0.54 -12.28 6.80
C ARG A 123 1.26 -12.56 5.48
N CYS A 124 2.59 -12.68 5.49
CA CYS A 124 3.36 -13.07 4.31
C CYS A 124 2.96 -14.46 3.81
N SER A 125 2.87 -15.45 4.71
CA SER A 125 2.42 -16.80 4.36
C SER A 125 1.04 -16.79 3.71
N ARG A 126 0.09 -16.02 4.27
CA ARG A 126 -1.25 -15.88 3.69
C ARG A 126 -1.26 -15.19 2.33
N ALA A 127 -0.40 -14.18 2.12
CA ALA A 127 -0.25 -13.54 0.82
C ALA A 127 0.29 -14.53 -0.22
N PHE A 128 1.32 -15.31 0.12
CA PHE A 128 1.86 -16.35 -0.77
C PHE A 128 0.84 -17.44 -1.09
N GLU A 129 0.07 -17.89 -0.10
CA GLU A 129 -1.01 -18.86 -0.30
C GLU A 129 -2.09 -18.33 -1.26
N GLN A 130 -2.48 -17.06 -1.14
CA GLN A 130 -3.43 -16.41 -2.05
C GLN A 130 -2.87 -16.31 -3.47
N LEU A 131 -1.61 -15.89 -3.61
CA LEU A 131 -0.94 -15.81 -4.89
C LEU A 131 -0.86 -17.20 -5.56
N ALA A 132 -0.45 -18.23 -4.82
CA ALA A 132 -0.38 -19.59 -5.32
C ALA A 132 -1.76 -20.15 -5.74
N ARG A 133 -2.82 -19.88 -4.95
CA ARG A 133 -4.19 -20.33 -5.28
C ARG A 133 -4.76 -19.69 -6.54
N LEU A 134 -4.36 -18.47 -6.86
CA LEU A 134 -4.89 -17.75 -8.01
C LEU A 134 -4.33 -18.25 -9.34
N ASP A 135 -3.48 -19.31 -9.33
CA ASP A 135 -2.81 -19.85 -10.52
C ASP A 135 -2.19 -18.71 -11.34
N ILE A 136 -1.46 -17.82 -10.67
CA ILE A 136 -0.95 -16.59 -11.26
C ILE A 136 -0.11 -16.87 -12.51
N ASP A 137 0.67 -17.95 -12.48
CA ASP A 137 1.44 -18.41 -13.63
C ASP A 137 0.55 -18.73 -14.83
N LYS A 138 -0.60 -19.40 -14.62
CA LYS A 138 -1.54 -19.69 -15.71
C LYS A 138 -2.20 -18.42 -16.25
N ARG A 139 -2.58 -17.48 -15.37
CA ARG A 139 -3.25 -16.23 -15.80
C ARG A 139 -2.31 -15.31 -16.56
N LEU A 140 -1.06 -15.18 -16.12
CA LEU A 140 -0.02 -14.44 -16.84
C LEU A 140 0.27 -15.07 -18.19
N ASN A 141 0.38 -16.39 -18.26
CA ASN A 141 0.58 -17.10 -19.53
C ASN A 141 -0.59 -16.88 -20.49
N VAL A 142 -1.85 -16.99 -20.02
CA VAL A 142 -3.03 -16.74 -20.85
C VAL A 142 -3.09 -15.29 -21.35
N LEU A 143 -2.81 -14.30 -20.50
CA LEU A 143 -2.78 -12.89 -20.90
C LEU A 143 -1.66 -12.59 -21.92
N SER A 144 -0.49 -13.21 -21.70
CA SER A 144 0.65 -13.12 -22.63
C SER A 144 0.31 -13.76 -23.98
N GLU A 145 -0.29 -14.95 -23.99
CA GLU A 145 -0.72 -15.66 -25.19
C GLU A 145 -1.80 -14.91 -25.98
N GLU A 146 -2.79 -14.31 -25.30
CA GLU A 146 -3.83 -13.51 -25.96
C GLU A 146 -3.23 -12.25 -26.59
N THR A 147 -2.32 -11.59 -25.89
CA THR A 147 -1.58 -10.42 -26.41
C THR A 147 -0.72 -10.80 -27.60
N ALA A 148 0.04 -11.90 -27.51
CA ALA A 148 0.86 -12.41 -28.59
C ALA A 148 0.02 -12.74 -29.84
N ARG A 149 -1.12 -13.43 -29.65
CA ARG A 149 -2.06 -13.72 -30.74
C ARG A 149 -2.54 -12.44 -31.42
N ARG A 150 -2.91 -11.43 -30.63
CA ARG A 150 -3.39 -10.14 -31.15
C ARG A 150 -2.32 -9.39 -31.94
N VAL A 151 -1.05 -9.46 -31.51
CA VAL A 151 0.08 -8.89 -32.24
C VAL A 151 0.29 -9.63 -33.57
N VAL A 152 0.24 -10.97 -33.57
CA VAL A 152 0.32 -11.76 -34.81
C VAL A 152 -0.80 -11.39 -35.77
N ASP A 153 -2.05 -11.31 -35.31
CA ASP A 153 -3.19 -10.91 -36.14
C ASP A 153 -3.03 -9.50 -36.74
N ILE A 154 -2.39 -8.58 -36.01
CA ILE A 154 -2.07 -7.23 -36.52
C ILE A 154 -1.02 -7.33 -37.62
N LEU A 155 0.07 -8.06 -37.39
CA LEU A 155 1.16 -8.23 -38.34
C LEU A 155 0.68 -8.89 -39.64
N GLU A 156 -0.17 -9.92 -39.55
CA GLU A 156 -0.75 -10.58 -40.71
C GLU A 156 -1.65 -9.64 -41.52
N ARG A 157 -2.53 -8.87 -40.84
CA ARG A 157 -3.38 -7.88 -41.52
C ARG A 157 -2.56 -6.80 -42.20
N VAL A 158 -1.51 -6.31 -41.55
CA VAL A 158 -0.61 -5.30 -42.13
C VAL A 158 0.04 -5.87 -43.39
N ARG A 159 0.64 -7.06 -43.31
CA ARG A 159 1.25 -7.77 -44.45
C ARG A 159 0.26 -7.97 -45.59
N ASP A 160 -0.97 -8.36 -45.28
CA ASP A 160 -2.01 -8.61 -46.27
C ASP A 160 -2.52 -7.32 -46.93
N SER A 161 -2.51 -6.19 -46.21
CA SER A 161 -2.89 -4.88 -46.74
C SER A 161 -1.78 -4.13 -47.48
N ALA A 162 -0.51 -4.53 -47.31
CA ALA A 162 0.66 -3.80 -47.79
C ALA A 162 1.00 -4.01 -49.28
N ASP A 163 0.13 -4.70 -50.03
CA ASP A 163 0.27 -4.96 -51.48
C ASP A 163 1.67 -5.48 -51.87
N LEU A 164 2.21 -6.40 -51.04
CA LEU A 164 3.53 -6.98 -51.23
C LEU A 164 3.55 -7.95 -52.42
N THR A 165 4.64 -7.95 -53.19
CA THR A 165 4.88 -9.02 -54.17
C THR A 165 5.06 -10.37 -53.48
N PRO A 166 4.89 -11.51 -54.18
CA PRO A 166 5.13 -12.83 -53.61
C PRO A 166 6.52 -12.97 -52.96
N GLU A 167 7.56 -12.44 -53.60
CA GLU A 167 8.93 -12.48 -53.11
C GLU A 167 9.13 -11.61 -51.86
N GLN A 168 8.49 -10.44 -51.82
CA GLN A 168 8.53 -9.56 -50.64
C GLN A 168 7.77 -10.15 -49.45
N ARG A 169 6.66 -10.84 -49.71
CA ARG A 169 5.90 -11.57 -48.68
C ARG A 169 6.72 -12.72 -48.09
N GLU A 170 7.43 -13.45 -48.93
CA GLU A 170 8.29 -14.55 -48.48
C GLU A 170 9.46 -14.03 -47.63
N LEU A 171 10.13 -12.97 -48.09
CA LEU A 171 11.20 -12.29 -47.34
C LEU A 171 10.70 -11.74 -45.99
N TYR A 172 9.50 -11.16 -45.96
CA TYR A 172 8.87 -10.71 -44.72
C TYR A 172 8.69 -11.86 -43.72
N ASN A 173 8.10 -12.97 -44.16
CA ASN A 173 7.86 -14.13 -43.28
C ASN A 173 9.16 -14.73 -42.76
N GLU A 174 10.19 -14.83 -43.61
CA GLU A 174 11.51 -15.34 -43.23
C GLU A 174 12.18 -14.42 -42.20
N THR A 175 12.11 -13.10 -42.40
CA THR A 175 12.68 -12.10 -41.48
C THR A 175 12.00 -12.15 -40.12
N VAL A 176 10.66 -12.15 -40.08
CA VAL A 176 9.90 -12.25 -38.82
C VAL A 176 10.25 -13.52 -38.06
N ARG A 177 10.35 -14.66 -38.77
CA ARG A 177 10.75 -15.92 -38.16
C ARG A 177 12.15 -15.86 -37.56
N LYS A 178 13.10 -15.27 -38.26
CA LYS A 178 14.49 -15.15 -37.80
C LYS A 178 14.57 -14.30 -36.53
N GLU A 179 13.90 -13.16 -36.50
CA GLU A 179 13.85 -12.27 -35.33
C GLU A 179 13.21 -12.96 -34.11
N LEU A 180 12.08 -13.66 -34.29
CA LEU A 180 11.44 -14.41 -33.21
C LEU A 180 12.33 -15.52 -32.63
N MET A 181 13.08 -16.21 -33.49
CA MET A 181 14.03 -17.24 -33.06
C MET A 181 15.18 -16.65 -32.26
N GLN A 182 15.75 -15.53 -32.73
CA GLN A 182 16.83 -14.83 -32.06
C GLN A 182 16.39 -14.31 -30.69
N TRP A 183 15.24 -13.64 -30.62
CA TRP A 183 14.67 -13.19 -29.35
C TRP A 183 14.45 -14.36 -28.37
N GLY A 184 13.93 -15.50 -28.86
CA GLY A 184 13.76 -16.69 -28.04
C GLY A 184 15.07 -17.28 -27.51
N GLU A 185 16.18 -17.16 -28.24
CA GLU A 185 17.51 -17.54 -27.77
C GLU A 185 18.05 -16.60 -26.69
N GLU A 186 17.86 -15.29 -26.87
CA GLU A 186 18.26 -14.25 -25.91
C GLU A 186 17.55 -14.43 -24.56
N GLU A 187 16.22 -14.64 -24.57
CA GLU A 187 15.43 -14.89 -23.35
C GLU A 187 15.86 -16.16 -22.61
N ARG A 188 16.11 -17.26 -23.33
CA ARG A 188 16.60 -18.51 -22.73
C ARG A 188 17.95 -18.35 -22.06
N LYS A 189 18.82 -17.50 -22.62
CA LYS A 189 20.14 -17.22 -22.06
C LYS A 189 20.03 -16.37 -20.79
N ALA A 190 19.19 -15.32 -20.82
CA ALA A 190 18.96 -14.46 -19.67
C ALA A 190 18.33 -15.21 -18.48
N ALA A 191 17.48 -16.20 -18.72
CA ALA A 191 16.86 -17.01 -17.67
C ALA A 191 17.81 -18.04 -17.02
N ALA A 192 18.98 -18.28 -17.60
CA ALA A 192 19.98 -19.25 -17.11
C ALA A 192 21.12 -18.62 -16.29
N GLU A 193 21.16 -17.28 -16.21
CA GLU A 193 22.09 -16.47 -15.42
C GLU A 193 21.47 -16.04 -14.08
#